data_AF-A0A659UL66-F1
#
_entry.id   AF-A0A659UL66-F1
#
_cell.length_a   1.000
_cell.length_b   1.000
_cell.length_c   1.000
_cell.angle_alpha   90.00
_cell.angle_beta   90.00
_cell.angle_gamma   90.00
#
_symmetry.space_group_name_H-M   'P 1'
#
loop_
_entity.id
_entity.type
_entity.pdbx_description
1 polymer ?
#
loop_
_entity_poly.entity_id
_entity_poly.type
_entity_poly.pdbx_seq_one_letter_code
_entity_poly.pdbx_strand_id
1 'polypeptide(L)'
;TLERKGKVSAAQIATRKKTIYARSLNQEAYIRALERSELVFGIGPAGTGKTFLAVAHAAMLLERGMVERIVLSRPAVGAGERLGFLPGEMKEKVDPYLRPLYDALYEMMPAD
;
A
#
# COMPACT_ATOMS: atom_id res chain seq x y z
N THR A 1 23.47 -33.83 -14.16
CA THR A 1 23.27 -32.38 -14.39
C THR A 1 22.29 -31.87 -13.35
N LEU A 2 22.78 -31.32 -12.24
CA LEU A 2 21.93 -30.80 -11.17
C LEU A 2 21.64 -29.33 -11.44
N GLU A 3 20.39 -29.03 -11.82
CA GLU A 3 19.90 -27.67 -11.97
C GLU A 3 20.03 -26.93 -10.63
N ARG A 4 20.67 -25.76 -10.65
CA ARG A 4 20.59 -24.80 -9.54
C ARG A 4 19.12 -24.38 -9.43
N LYS A 5 18.38 -25.01 -8.50
CA LYS A 5 17.13 -24.45 -7.97
C LYS A 5 17.46 -23.07 -7.43
N GLY A 6 17.24 -22.03 -8.24
CA GLY A 6 17.39 -20.65 -7.80
C GLY A 6 16.53 -20.49 -6.55
N LYS A 7 17.15 -20.10 -5.42
CA LYS A 7 16.40 -19.71 -4.23
C LYS A 7 15.42 -18.63 -4.69
N VAL A 8 14.13 -18.94 -4.74
CA VAL A 8 13.10 -17.95 -5.03
C VAL A 8 13.20 -16.93 -3.90
N SER A 9 13.78 -15.77 -4.18
CA SER A 9 13.89 -14.71 -3.19
C SER A 9 12.47 -14.27 -2.82
N ALA A 10 12.22 -14.13 -1.52
CA ALA A 10 10.96 -13.60 -1.03
C ALA A 10 10.65 -12.27 -1.72
N ALA A 11 9.41 -12.09 -2.18
CA ALA A 11 9.01 -10.84 -2.81
C ALA A 11 9.20 -9.67 -1.83
N GLN A 12 9.69 -8.55 -2.35
CA GLN A 12 10.04 -7.38 -1.57
C GLN A 12 9.68 -6.09 -2.30
N ILE A 13 9.42 -5.03 -1.54
CA ILE A 13 9.27 -3.66 -2.04
C ILE A 13 10.38 -2.83 -1.41
N ALA A 14 11.22 -2.22 -2.23
CA ALA A 14 12.32 -1.38 -1.76
C ALA A 14 12.04 0.08 -2.09
N THR A 15 11.84 0.89 -1.06
CA THR A 15 11.78 2.36 -1.13
C THR A 15 13.10 2.95 -0.63
N ARG A 16 13.31 4.25 -0.79
CA ARG A 16 14.53 4.93 -0.30
C ARG A 16 14.72 4.78 1.20
N LYS A 17 13.63 4.76 1.97
CA LYS A 17 13.66 4.69 3.44
C LYS A 17 13.77 3.27 3.97
N LYS A 18 13.14 2.28 3.33
CA LYS A 18 13.15 0.90 3.81
C LYS A 18 12.84 -0.15 2.73
N THR A 19 13.30 -1.38 3.00
CA THR A 19 12.89 -2.57 2.26
C THR A 19 11.86 -3.37 3.06
N ILE A 20 10.73 -3.67 2.43
CA ILE A 20 9.63 -4.43 3.00
C ILE A 20 9.61 -5.81 2.37
N TYR A 21 9.71 -6.84 3.21
CA TYR A 21 9.63 -8.23 2.77
C TYR A 21 8.24 -8.79 3.03
N ALA A 22 7.75 -9.63 2.11
CA ALA A 22 6.57 -10.43 2.35
C ALA A 22 6.77 -11.32 3.59
N ARG A 23 5.77 -11.33 4.49
CA ARG A 23 5.75 -12.16 5.71
C ARG A 23 4.86 -13.39 5.58
N SER A 24 4.16 -13.53 4.47
CA SER A 24 3.29 -14.68 4.17
C SER A 24 3.20 -14.93 2.67
N LEU A 25 2.77 -16.14 2.29
CA LEU A 25 2.56 -16.53 0.90
C LEU A 25 1.54 -15.62 0.19
N ASN A 26 0.51 -15.18 0.90
CA ASN A 26 -0.49 -14.26 0.35
C ASN A 26 0.09 -12.86 0.10
N GLN A 27 0.97 -12.38 0.99
CA GLN A 27 1.68 -11.11 0.74
C GLN A 27 2.65 -11.24 -0.43
N GLU A 28 3.34 -12.37 -0.55
CA GLU A 28 4.23 -12.62 -1.68
C GLU A 28 3.47 -12.64 -3.00
N ALA A 29 2.35 -13.36 -3.06
CA ALA A 29 1.48 -13.38 -4.24
C ALA A 29 0.96 -11.97 -4.57
N TYR A 30 0.56 -11.19 -3.55
CA TYR A 30 0.08 -9.83 -3.73
C TYR A 30 1.15 -8.88 -4.27
N ILE A 31 2.37 -8.89 -3.72
CA ILE A 31 3.48 -8.06 -4.23
C ILE A 31 3.80 -8.43 -5.69
N ARG A 32 3.87 -9.74 -6.00
CA ARG A 32 4.11 -10.19 -7.39
C ARG A 32 2.98 -9.78 -8.34
N ALA A 33 1.74 -9.74 -7.87
CA ALA A 33 0.61 -9.26 -8.67
C ALA A 33 0.73 -7.75 -8.94
N LEU A 34 1.11 -6.94 -7.94
CA LEU A 34 1.35 -5.51 -8.11
C LEU A 34 2.43 -5.22 -9.16
N GLU A 35 3.47 -6.06 -9.25
CA GLU A 35 4.55 -5.91 -10.24
C GLU A 35 4.16 -6.28 -11.67
N ARG A 36 3.16 -7.15 -11.86
CA ARG A 36 2.89 -7.82 -13.14
C ARG A 36 1.56 -7.43 -13.79
N SER A 37 0.67 -6.78 -13.05
CA SER A 37 -0.68 -6.49 -13.47
C SER A 37 -0.97 -4.99 -13.38
N GLU A 38 -1.67 -4.45 -14.37
CA GLU A 38 -2.10 -3.05 -14.37
C GLU A 38 -3.17 -2.76 -13.31
N LEU A 39 -3.99 -3.76 -12.98
CA LEU A 39 -5.04 -3.69 -11.97
C LEU A 39 -4.99 -4.90 -11.04
N VAL A 40 -5.00 -4.63 -9.73
CA VAL A 40 -4.94 -5.66 -8.69
C VAL A 40 -6.03 -5.42 -7.64
N PHE A 41 -6.82 -6.46 -7.36
CA PHE A 41 -7.79 -6.45 -6.27
C PHE A 41 -7.21 -7.13 -5.03
N GLY A 42 -6.92 -6.36 -3.99
CA GLY A 42 -6.51 -6.89 -2.69
C GLY A 42 -7.71 -7.12 -1.78
N ILE A 43 -8.13 -8.38 -1.59
CA ILE A 43 -9.26 -8.75 -0.71
C ILE A 43 -8.74 -9.54 0.49
N GLY A 44 -9.27 -9.26 1.69
CA GLY A 44 -8.96 -10.05 2.89
C GLY A 44 -9.17 -9.30 4.21
N PRO A 45 -9.04 -9.99 5.36
CA PRO A 45 -9.31 -9.45 6.69
C PRO A 45 -8.46 -8.23 7.05
N ALA A 46 -8.92 -7.38 7.97
CA ALA A 46 -8.11 -6.27 8.50
C ALA A 46 -6.74 -6.76 9.01
N GLY A 47 -5.70 -5.93 8.87
CA GLY A 47 -4.35 -6.25 9.34
C GLY A 47 -3.49 -7.12 8.40
N THR A 48 -4.01 -7.64 7.28
CA THR A 48 -3.21 -8.49 6.37
C THR A 48 -2.24 -7.73 5.44
N GLY A 49 -2.19 -6.40 5.52
CA GLY A 49 -1.21 -5.57 4.80
C GLY A 49 -1.61 -5.13 3.38
N LYS A 50 -2.85 -5.38 2.92
CA LYS A 50 -3.35 -5.03 1.58
C LYS A 50 -3.11 -3.57 1.20
N THR A 51 -3.56 -2.66 2.07
CA THR A 51 -3.43 -1.22 1.88
C THR A 51 -1.98 -0.77 2.02
N PHE A 52 -1.30 -1.26 3.05
CA PHE A 52 0.08 -0.91 3.35
C PHE A 52 1.05 -1.27 2.21
N LEU A 53 0.96 -2.51 1.70
CA LEU A 53 1.81 -2.99 0.60
C LEU A 53 1.49 -2.29 -0.72
N ALA A 54 0.22 -1.94 -0.98
CA ALA A 54 -0.14 -1.13 -2.15
C ALA A 54 0.49 0.27 -2.10
N VAL A 55 0.40 0.94 -0.94
CA VAL A 55 1.00 2.26 -0.73
C VAL A 55 2.52 2.19 -0.85
N ALA A 56 3.16 1.15 -0.27
CA ALA A 56 4.59 0.92 -0.42
C ALA A 56 5.01 0.76 -1.88
N HIS A 57 4.26 -0.03 -2.65
CA HIS A 57 4.54 -0.23 -4.06
C HIS A 57 4.36 1.08 -4.85
N ALA A 58 3.28 1.82 -4.62
CA ALA A 58 3.05 3.12 -5.27
C ALA A 58 4.16 4.14 -4.94
N ALA A 59 4.61 4.19 -3.68
CA ALA A 59 5.71 5.06 -3.26
C ALA A 59 7.02 4.68 -3.97
N MET A 60 7.32 3.38 -4.08
CA MET A 60 8.48 2.90 -4.86
C MET A 60 8.39 3.32 -6.33
N LEU A 61 7.21 3.23 -6.97
CA LEU A 61 7.05 3.66 -8.36
C LEU A 61 7.31 5.16 -8.52
N LEU A 62 6.78 5.98 -7.60
CA LEU A 62 6.97 7.42 -7.59
C LEU A 62 8.46 7.78 -7.42
N GLU A 63 9.14 7.18 -6.44
CA GLU A 63 10.55 7.44 -6.16
C GLU A 63 11.50 7.05 -7.31
N ARG A 64 11.12 6.04 -8.09
CA ARG A 64 11.86 5.58 -9.27
C ARG A 64 11.50 6.37 -10.53
N GLY A 65 10.61 7.35 -10.44
CA GLY A 65 10.14 8.14 -11.59
C GLY A 65 9.31 7.33 -12.59
N MET A 66 8.77 6.17 -12.18
CA MET A 66 7.87 5.38 -13.03
C MET A 66 6.46 5.97 -13.10
N VAL A 67 6.09 6.80 -12.12
CA VAL A 67 4.86 7.58 -12.08
C VAL A 67 5.15 8.99 -11.58
N GLU A 68 4.32 9.96 -11.96
CA GLU A 68 4.45 11.37 -11.55
C GLU A 68 3.61 11.72 -10.32
N ARG A 69 2.53 10.96 -10.06
CA ARG A 69 1.57 11.22 -8.98
C ARG A 69 0.94 9.95 -8.45
N ILE A 70 0.65 9.95 -7.14
CA ILE A 70 -0.16 8.92 -6.47
C ILE A 70 -1.53 9.51 -6.17
N VAL A 71 -2.59 8.82 -6.57
CA VAL A 71 -3.96 9.20 -6.23
C VAL A 71 -4.50 8.20 -5.22
N LEU A 72 -4.86 8.70 -4.05
CA LEU A 72 -5.48 7.92 -3.00
C LEU A 72 -6.97 8.26 -2.95
N SER A 73 -7.83 7.24 -3.03
CA SER A 73 -9.27 7.42 -2.94
C SER A 73 -9.84 6.45 -1.92
N ARG A 74 -10.77 6.94 -1.11
CA ARG A 74 -11.55 6.15 -0.16
C ARG A 74 -13.00 6.63 -0.23
N PRO A 75 -13.99 5.72 -0.33
CA PRO A 75 -15.39 6.14 -0.29
C PRO A 75 -15.68 6.81 1.06
N ALA A 76 -16.49 7.87 1.03
CA ALA A 76 -16.81 8.68 2.21
C ALA A 76 -17.58 7.91 3.30
N VAL A 77 -18.00 6.66 3.07
CA VAL A 77 -18.85 5.90 3.98
C VAL A 77 -18.06 4.72 4.53
N GLY A 78 -17.89 4.68 5.86
CA GLY A 78 -17.32 3.52 6.57
C GLY A 78 -18.31 2.36 6.64
N ALA A 79 -17.81 1.15 6.86
CA ALA A 79 -18.64 -0.03 7.09
C ALA A 79 -19.41 0.12 8.42
N GLY A 80 -20.60 0.69 8.37
CA GLY A 80 -21.53 0.76 9.50
C GLY A 80 -21.75 2.14 10.14
N GLU A 81 -20.97 3.16 9.77
CA GLU A 81 -21.20 4.53 10.25
C GLU A 81 -22.03 5.28 9.21
N ARG A 82 -23.24 5.73 9.60
CA ARG A 82 -23.85 6.88 8.92
C ARG A 82 -22.80 7.99 9.02
N LEU A 83 -22.60 8.75 7.95
CA LEU A 83 -21.87 10.03 8.00
C LEU A 83 -22.68 11.02 8.86
N GLY A 84 -22.91 10.68 10.13
CA GLY A 84 -23.49 11.53 11.13
C GLY A 84 -22.49 12.64 11.37
N PHE A 85 -23.02 13.86 11.35
CA PHE A 85 -22.32 15.14 11.43
C PHE A 85 -21.16 15.11 12.42
N LEU A 86 -19.97 14.71 11.96
CA LEU A 86 -18.74 15.18 12.58
C LEU A 86 -18.80 16.71 12.46
N PRO A 87 -18.87 17.46 13.57
CA PRO A 87 -18.80 18.91 13.51
C PRO A 87 -17.41 19.31 13.01
N GLY A 88 -17.31 20.39 12.24
CA GLY A 88 -16.06 20.86 11.65
C GLY A 88 -16.09 21.00 10.13
N GLU A 89 -14.99 21.51 9.59
CA GLU A 89 -14.75 21.70 8.16
C GLU A 89 -14.67 20.37 7.42
N MET A 90 -14.94 20.38 6.11
CA MET A 90 -14.91 19.15 5.28
C MET A 90 -13.61 18.35 5.44
N LYS A 91 -12.48 19.05 5.62
CA LYS A 91 -11.18 18.42 5.85
C LYS A 91 -11.13 17.63 7.16
N GLU A 92 -11.64 18.19 8.26
CA GLU A 92 -11.65 17.54 9.58
C GLU A 92 -12.49 16.26 9.58
N LYS A 93 -13.50 16.19 8.71
CA LYS A 93 -14.33 14.98 8.53
C LYS A 93 -13.63 13.90 7.72
N VAL A 94 -12.77 14.28 6.78
CA VAL A 94 -12.11 13.35 5.85
C VAL A 94 -10.77 12.85 6.40
N ASP A 95 -10.04 13.69 7.14
CA ASP A 95 -8.70 13.42 7.67
C ASP A 95 -8.59 12.07 8.42
N PRO A 96 -9.53 11.68 9.31
CA PRO A 96 -9.46 10.39 10.01
C PRO A 96 -9.44 9.18 9.06
N TYR A 97 -10.11 9.29 7.91
CA TYR A 97 -10.22 8.20 6.94
C TYR A 97 -8.98 8.05 6.06
N LEU A 98 -8.21 9.13 5.88
CA LEU A 98 -6.99 9.13 5.07
C LEU A 98 -5.71 8.89 5.88
N ARG A 99 -5.75 9.09 7.20
CA ARG A 99 -4.60 8.94 8.10
C ARG A 99 -3.78 7.65 7.88
N PRO A 100 -4.37 6.43 7.79
CA PRO A 100 -3.58 5.22 7.56
C PRO A 100 -2.79 5.21 6.24
N LEU A 101 -3.27 5.94 5.23
CA LEU A 101 -2.59 6.05 3.94
C LEU A 101 -1.42 7.05 4.04
N TYR A 102 -1.63 8.17 4.73
CA TYR A 102 -0.57 9.13 4.99
C TYR A 102 0.54 8.52 5.85
N ASP A 103 0.18 7.82 6.93
CA ASP A 103 1.15 7.14 7.80
C ASP A 103 2.01 6.14 7.01
N ALA A 104 1.38 5.36 6.12
CA ALA A 104 2.08 4.45 5.24
C ALA A 104 3.02 5.19 4.28
N LEU A 105 2.60 6.30 3.66
CA LEU A 105 3.47 7.11 2.79
C LEU A 105 4.67 7.69 3.55
N TYR A 106 4.47 8.24 4.75
CA TYR A 106 5.54 8.78 5.59
C TYR A 106 6.55 7.73 6.02
N GLU A 107 6.13 6.47 6.14
CA GLU A 107 7.05 5.36 6.40
C GLU A 107 7.91 4.98 5.19
N MET A 108 7.50 5.34 3.97
CA MET A 108 8.20 4.98 2.72
C MET A 108 9.10 6.08 2.22
N MET A 109 8.65 7.32 2.34
CA MET A 109 9.29 8.49 1.77
C MET A 109 10.21 9.18 2.79
N PRO A 110 11.33 9.79 2.36
CA PRO A 110 12.09 10.69 3.21
C PRO A 110 11.21 11.84 3.70
N ALA A 111 11.44 12.31 4.92
CA ALA A 111 10.99 13.65 5.28
C ALA A 111 11.97 14.62 4.62
N ASP A 112 11.46 15.59 3.86
CA ASP A 112 12.27 16.70 3.35
C ASP A 112 12.88 17.51 4.50
#